data_AF-A0A351I7Y7-F1
#
_entry.id   AF-A0A351I7Y7-F1
#
_cell.length_a   1.000
_cell.length_b   1.000
_cell.length_c   1.000
_cell.angle_alpha   90.00
_cell.angle_beta   90.00
_cell.angle_gamma   90.00
#
_symmetry.space_group_name_H-M   'P 1'
#
loop_
_entity.id
_entity.type
_entity.pdbx_description
1 polymer ?
#
loop_
_entity_poly.entity_id
_entity_poly.type
_entity_poly.pdbx_seq_one_letter_code
_entity_poly.pdbx_strand_id
1 'polypeptide(L)'
;MKNTLAVFEDFKIRRIYDEEKEIWFFSVVDIIGALIHQKDFQLARNYWKVLKNRLKKEGSQVVTKCNRLKMSAEDGKMRLTDVANPETLLRLIQSVPSPKAEPIKL
;
A
#
# COMPACT_ATOMS: atom_id res chain seq x y z
N MET A 1 21.69 1.64 -7.99
CA MET A 1 20.65 1.63 -6.94
C MET A 1 20.17 3.06 -6.73
N LYS A 2 19.07 3.50 -7.37
CA LYS A 2 18.49 4.83 -7.09
C LYS A 2 17.53 4.68 -5.91
N ASN A 3 17.82 5.42 -4.83
CA ASN A 3 17.13 5.49 -3.54
C ASN A 3 15.64 5.10 -3.57
N THR A 4 15.31 3.93 -3.03
CA THR A 4 13.93 3.56 -2.67
C THR A 4 13.34 4.53 -1.63
N LEU A 5 14.20 5.18 -0.84
CA LEU A 5 13.82 6.18 0.15
C LEU A 5 13.25 7.46 -0.49
N ALA A 6 13.81 7.89 -1.63
CA ALA A 6 13.34 9.10 -2.34
C ALA A 6 11.93 8.95 -2.93
N VAL A 7 11.47 7.71 -3.14
CA VAL A 7 10.11 7.42 -3.66
C VAL A 7 9.03 7.83 -2.65
N PHE A 8 9.36 7.87 -1.36
CA PHE A 8 8.39 8.18 -0.30
C PHE A 8 8.46 9.63 0.20
N GLU A 9 9.48 10.41 -0.18
CA GLU A 9 9.66 11.79 0.31
C GLU A 9 8.52 12.72 -0.14
N ASP A 10 7.96 12.50 -1.33
CA ASP A 10 6.83 13.27 -1.86
C ASP A 10 5.45 12.75 -1.42
N PHE A 11 5.39 11.65 -0.66
CA PHE A 11 4.16 10.95 -0.32
C PHE A 11 3.93 10.92 1.19
N LYS A 12 2.77 11.44 1.60
CA LYS A 12 2.33 11.35 3.00
C LYS A 12 1.79 9.94 3.28
N ILE A 13 2.58 9.11 3.96
CA ILE A 13 2.16 7.77 4.39
C ILE A 13 1.51 7.81 5.77
N ARG A 14 0.22 7.46 5.86
CA ARG A 14 -0.47 7.35 7.14
C ARG A 14 -0.03 6.10 7.88
N ARG A 15 0.19 6.24 9.19
CA ARG A 15 0.57 5.17 10.11
C ARG A 15 -0.22 5.24 11.42
N ILE A 16 -0.48 4.09 12.02
CA ILE A 16 -1.10 3.94 13.34
C ILE A 16 -0.24 2.96 14.12
N TYR A 17 0.01 3.27 15.39
CA TYR A 17 0.59 2.33 16.33
C TYR A 17 -0.53 1.58 17.04
N ASP A 18 -0.47 0.26 17.02
CA ASP A 18 -1.37 -0.61 17.78
C ASP A 18 -0.66 -0.98 19.10
N GLU A 19 -1.13 -0.41 20.21
CA GLU A 19 -0.55 -0.59 21.54
C GLU A 19 -0.70 -2.03 22.06
N GLU A 20 -1.77 -2.73 21.70
CA GLU A 20 -2.02 -4.10 22.18
C GLU A 20 -1.04 -5.09 21.56
N LYS A 21 -0.63 -4.83 20.32
CA LYS A 21 0.30 -5.69 19.57
C LYS A 21 1.73 -5.16 19.53
N GLU A 22 1.94 -3.93 19.99
CA GLU A 22 3.21 -3.20 19.87
C GLU A 22 3.72 -3.12 18.42
N ILE A 23 2.79 -2.96 17.46
CA ILE A 23 3.09 -2.99 16.01
C ILE A 23 2.64 -1.71 15.32
N TRP A 24 3.49 -1.21 14.44
CA TRP A 24 3.12 -0.16 13.49
C TRP A 24 2.36 -0.73 12.29
N PHE A 25 1.22 -0.13 11.99
CA PHE A 25 0.43 -0.37 10.78
C PHE A 25 0.50 0.85 9.87
N PHE A 26 0.65 0.62 8.57
CA PHE A 26 0.70 1.68 7.56
C PHE A 26 -0.42 1.50 6.56
N SER A 27 -0.90 2.61 5.98
CA SER A 27 -1.91 2.54 4.93
C SER A 27 -1.36 1.85 3.68
N VAL A 28 -2.02 0.77 3.28
CA VAL A 28 -1.66 0.05 2.05
C VAL A 28 -1.85 0.93 0.83
N VAL A 29 -2.92 1.73 0.80
CA VAL A 29 -3.24 2.60 -0.34
C VAL A 29 -2.18 3.68 -0.52
N ASP A 30 -1.71 4.30 0.57
CA ASP A 30 -0.70 5.36 0.50
C ASP A 30 0.65 4.78 0.02
N ILE A 31 1.01 3.59 0.50
CA ILE A 31 2.21 2.87 0.03
C ILE A 31 2.11 2.53 -1.46
N ILE A 32 0.97 2.01 -1.91
CA ILE A 32 0.72 1.74 -3.32
C ILE A 32 0.84 3.03 -4.15
N GLY A 33 0.24 4.13 -3.70
CA GLY A 33 0.34 5.43 -4.33
C GLY A 33 1.79 5.88 -4.52
N ALA A 34 2.60 5.77 -3.47
CA ALA A 34 4.04 6.07 -3.55
C ALA A 34 4.77 5.16 -4.55
N LEU A 35 4.54 3.85 -4.51
CA LEU A 35 5.21 2.88 -5.41
C LEU A 35 4.91 3.13 -6.89
N ILE A 36 3.69 3.54 -7.22
CA ILE A 36 3.27 3.81 -8.60
C ILE A 36 3.39 5.31 -8.96
N HIS A 37 3.94 6.13 -8.06
CA HIS A 37 4.02 7.60 -8.18
C HIS A 37 2.68 8.28 -8.47
N GLN A 38 1.59 7.78 -7.87
CA GLN A 38 0.25 8.32 -8.03
C GLN A 38 -0.18 9.11 -6.80
N LYS A 39 -0.30 10.43 -6.95
CA LYS A 39 -0.74 11.34 -5.88
C LYS A 39 -2.25 11.30 -5.65
N ASP A 40 -3.04 10.89 -6.65
CA ASP A 40 -4.48 10.74 -6.51
C ASP A 40 -4.83 9.47 -5.71
N PHE A 41 -5.43 9.68 -4.53
CA PHE A 41 -5.85 8.60 -3.64
C PHE A 41 -6.86 7.63 -4.28
N GLN A 42 -7.81 8.10 -5.09
CA GLN A 42 -8.80 7.23 -5.73
C GLN A 42 -8.16 6.35 -6.79
N LEU A 43 -7.21 6.87 -7.56
CA LEU A 43 -6.46 6.09 -8.53
C LEU A 43 -5.59 5.02 -7.85
N ALA A 44 -4.88 5.37 -6.78
CA ALA A 44 -4.12 4.40 -5.97
C ALA A 44 -5.02 3.33 -5.35
N ARG A 45 -6.22 3.72 -4.86
CA ARG A 45 -7.22 2.81 -4.30
C ARG A 45 -7.78 1.85 -5.36
N ASN A 46 -8.05 2.35 -6.56
CA ASN A 46 -8.52 1.52 -7.67
C ASN A 46 -7.45 0.50 -8.10
N TYR A 47 -6.19 0.94 -8.19
CA TYR A 47 -5.07 0.04 -8.43
C TYR A 47 -4.99 -1.05 -7.36
N TRP A 48 -5.03 -0.66 -6.08
CA TRP A 48 -5.04 -1.62 -4.97
C TRP A 48 -6.22 -2.60 -5.08
N LYS A 49 -7.42 -2.15 -5.43
CA LYS A 49 -8.59 -3.03 -5.62
C LYS A 49 -8.32 -4.11 -6.68
N VAL A 50 -7.71 -3.74 -7.82
CA VAL A 50 -7.37 -4.68 -8.89
C VAL A 50 -6.25 -5.64 -8.44
N LEU A 51 -5.17 -5.11 -7.85
CA LEU A 51 -4.05 -5.91 -7.34
C LEU A 51 -4.52 -6.92 -6.27
N LYS A 52 -5.36 -6.48 -5.34
CA LYS A 52 -5.96 -7.31 -4.29
C LYS A 52 -6.74 -8.49 -4.88
N ASN A 53 -7.50 -8.25 -5.96
CA ASN A 53 -8.24 -9.31 -6.63
C ASN A 53 -7.31 -10.30 -7.36
N ARG A 54 -6.24 -9.80 -8.01
CA ARG A 54 -5.22 -10.64 -8.66
C ARG A 54 -4.52 -11.54 -7.63
N LEU A 55 -4.01 -10.94 -6.56
CA LEU A 55 -3.34 -11.66 -5.47
C LEU A 55 -4.24 -12.72 -4.82
N LYS A 56 -5.53 -12.43 -4.65
CA LYS A 56 -6.50 -13.44 -4.18
C LYS A 56 -6.66 -14.62 -5.15
N LYS A 57 -6.70 -14.36 -6.46
CA LYS A 57 -6.79 -15.42 -7.49
C LYS A 57 -5.52 -16.27 -7.53
N GLU A 58 -4.37 -15.68 -7.26
CA GLU A 58 -3.07 -16.36 -7.17
C GLU A 58 -2.87 -17.12 -5.84
N GLY A 59 -3.83 -17.04 -4.90
CA GLY A 59 -3.71 -17.68 -3.59
C GLY A 59 -2.75 -16.97 -2.62
N SER A 60 -2.37 -15.73 -2.90
CA SER A 60 -1.46 -14.96 -2.05
C SER A 60 -2.09 -14.62 -0.70
N GLN A 61 -1.38 -15.00 0.37
CA GLN A 61 -1.79 -14.71 1.75
C GLN A 61 -1.58 -13.23 2.15
N VAL A 62 -0.89 -12.42 1.32
CA VAL A 62 -0.62 -11.00 1.62
C VAL A 62 -1.92 -10.23 1.83
N VAL A 63 -2.92 -10.51 0.99
CA VAL A 63 -4.24 -9.86 1.09
C VAL A 63 -4.99 -10.25 2.36
N THR A 64 -4.81 -11.48 2.81
CA THR A 64 -5.45 -12.02 4.03
C THR A 64 -4.82 -11.43 5.29
N LYS A 65 -3.52 -11.08 5.24
CA LYS A 65 -2.78 -10.44 6.33
C LYS A 65 -3.00 -8.93 6.43
N CYS A 66 -3.71 -8.31 5.49
CA CYS A 66 -4.07 -6.90 5.60
C CYS A 66 -5.24 -6.72 6.57
N ASN A 67 -5.06 -5.87 7.58
CA ASN A 67 -6.09 -5.47 8.53
C ASN A 67 -6.88 -4.28 7.98
N ARG A 68 -8.02 -3.97 8.60
CA ARG A 68 -8.76 -2.72 8.34
C ARG A 68 -8.83 -1.90 9.61
N LEU A 69 -8.16 -0.75 9.61
CA LEU A 69 -8.18 0.20 10.71
C LEU A 69 -8.75 1.54 10.25
N LYS A 70 -9.31 2.30 11.18
CA LYS A 70 -9.78 3.66 10.91
C LYS A 70 -8.57 4.59 10.86
N MET A 71 -8.36 5.25 9.73
CA MET A 71 -7.33 6.29 9.57
C MET A 71 -7.99 7.62 9.20
N SER A 72 -7.34 8.73 9.57
CA SER A 72 -7.77 10.06 9.15
C SER A 72 -7.58 10.21 7.63
N ALA A 73 -8.59 10.75 6.96
CA ALA A 73 -8.53 11.15 5.57
C ALA A 73 -8.16 12.64 5.45
N GLU A 74 -7.96 13.13 4.23
CA GLU A 74 -7.59 14.53 3.97
C GLU A 74 -8.63 15.53 4.47
N ASP A 75 -9.91 15.15 4.50
CA ASP A 75 -11.01 15.94 5.05
C ASP A 75 -11.14 15.84 6.58
N GLY A 76 -10.16 15.22 7.25
CA GLY A 76 -10.14 15.01 8.71
C GLY A 76 -11.05 13.89 9.21
N LYS A 77 -11.90 13.29 8.35
CA LYS A 77 -12.83 12.23 8.77
C LYS A 77 -12.11 10.89 8.87
N MET A 78 -12.45 10.12 9.90
CA MET A 78 -11.94 8.77 10.10
C MET A 78 -12.64 7.79 9.17
N ARG A 79 -11.88 7.08 8.32
CA ARG A 79 -12.41 6.05 7.41
C ARG A 79 -11.64 4.75 7.56
N LEU A 80 -12.35 3.64 7.38
CA LEU A 80 -11.70 2.33 7.31
C LEU A 80 -10.84 2.25 6.05
N THR A 81 -9.58 1.88 6.24
CA THR A 81 -8.63 1.64 5.16
C THR A 81 -7.89 0.33 5.39
N ASP A 82 -7.47 -0.32 4.31
CA ASP A 82 -6.62 -1.50 4.43
C ASP A 82 -5.24 -1.04 4.92
N VAL A 83 -4.75 -1.66 5.98
CA VAL A 83 -3.46 -1.40 6.61
C VAL A 83 -2.65 -2.68 6.75
N ALA A 84 -1.33 -2.55 6.80
CA ALA A 84 -0.42 -3.68 6.92
C ALA A 84 0.79 -3.32 7.79
N ASN A 85 1.36 -4.32 8.45
CA ASN A 85 2.62 -4.20 9.18
C ASN A 85 3.81 -4.18 8.19
N PRO A 86 5.02 -3.79 8.64
CA PRO A 86 6.21 -3.73 7.77
C PRO A 86 6.49 -5.03 7.01
N GLU A 87 6.35 -6.19 7.65
CA GLU A 87 6.62 -7.48 7.00
C GLU A 87 5.66 -7.74 5.82
N THR A 88 4.36 -7.49 6.02
CA THR A 88 3.34 -7.66 4.98
C THR A 88 3.52 -6.64 3.86
N LEU A 89 3.94 -5.41 4.19
CA LEU A 89 4.24 -4.37 3.21
C LEU A 89 5.45 -4.75 2.34
N LEU A 90 6.51 -5.31 2.91
CA LEU A 90 7.66 -5.78 2.14
C LEU A 90 7.23 -6.80 1.09
N ARG A 91 6.39 -7.77 1.45
CA ARG A 91 5.84 -8.76 0.49
C ARG A 91 4.94 -8.11 -0.56
N LEU A 92 4.14 -7.12 -0.16
CA LEU A 92 3.29 -6.38 -1.07
C LEU A 92 4.11 -5.58 -2.09
N ILE A 93 5.17 -4.89 -1.65
CA ILE A 93 6.07 -4.10 -2.51
C ILE A 93 6.67 -5.00 -3.60
N GLN A 94 7.06 -6.23 -3.26
CA GLN A 94 7.58 -7.20 -4.25
C GLN A 94 6.51 -7.65 -5.27
N SER A 95 5.22 -7.55 -4.91
CA SER A 95 4.10 -7.93 -5.77
C SER A 95 3.61 -6.79 -6.67
N VAL A 96 4.04 -5.56 -6.40
CA VAL A 96 3.71 -4.40 -7.22
C VAL A 96 4.74 -4.33 -8.35
N PRO A 97 4.33 -4.54 -9.62
CA PRO A 97 5.24 -4.35 -10.74
C PRO A 97 5.74 -2.90 -10.69
N SER A 98 7.06 -2.73 -10.60
CA SER A 98 7.66 -1.40 -10.60
C SER A 98 7.17 -0.63 -11.82
N PRO A 99 6.79 0.65 -11.72
CA PRO A 99 6.50 1.48 -12.89
C PRO A 99 7.71 1.65 -13.84
N LYS A 100 8.91 1.22 -13.41
CA LYS A 100 10.11 1.07 -14.26
C LYS A 100 10.26 -0.30 -14.94
N ALA A 101 9.42 -1.27 -14.62
CA ALA A 101 9.26 -2.42 -15.48
C ALA A 101 8.42 -1.95 -16.68
N GLU A 102 9.11 -1.45 -17.71
CA GLU A 102 8.50 -1.31 -19.02
C GLU A 102 7.74 -2.60 -19.33
N PRO A 103 6.48 -2.54 -19.80
CA PRO A 103 5.88 -3.72 -20.37
C PRO A 103 6.75 -4.10 -21.56
N ILE A 104 7.41 -5.26 -21.50
CA ILE A 104 7.89 -5.90 -22.73
C ILE A 104 6.65 -6.01 -23.60
N LYS A 105 6.59 -5.17 -24.63
CA LYS A 105 5.64 -5.29 -25.72
C LYS A 105 5.91 -6.64 -26.37
N LEU A 106 4.89 -7.49 -26.38
CA LEU A 106 4.71 -8.59 -27.31
C LEU A 106 3.36 -8.37 -27.99
#